data_AF-A0A963H534-F1
#
_entry.id   AF-A0A963H534-F1
#
_cell.length_a   1.000
_cell.length_b   1.000
_cell.length_c   1.000
_cell.angle_alpha   90.00
_cell.angle_beta   90.00
_cell.angle_gamma   90.00
#
_symmetry.space_group_name_H-M   'P 1'
#
loop_
_entity.id
_entity.type
_entity.pdbx_description
1 polymer ?
#
loop_
_entity_poly.entity_id
_entity_poly.type
_entity_poly.pdbx_seq_one_letter_code
_entity_poly.pdbx_strand_id
1 'polypeptide(L)'
;MTHRARKRFGQNFLSDPNIIRKIVDTIAPQPGQNMVEIGPGLGAMTAPLRERLGHLHVVEIDRDLIARLQERYTPEQLTIHAGDALKFDFATLGSDLRIVGNLPYNISTPILFHLAGFAAQVRDMSFMLQKEVVMRMVADPGSGD
;
A
#
# COMPACT_ATOMS: atom_id res chain seq x y z
N MET A 1 -5.26 19.64 -13.05
CA MET A 1 -5.93 20.15 -11.84
C MET A 1 -5.37 19.44 -10.62
N THR A 2 -5.17 20.17 -9.51
CA THR A 2 -4.71 19.59 -8.23
C THR A 2 -5.79 18.66 -7.68
N HIS A 3 -5.46 17.38 -7.40
CA HIS A 3 -6.42 16.44 -6.79
C HIS A 3 -6.79 16.94 -5.40
N ARG A 4 -8.09 16.90 -5.08
CA ARG A 4 -8.62 17.29 -3.77
C ARG A 4 -8.88 16.03 -2.96
N ALA A 5 -8.17 15.90 -1.84
CA ALA A 5 -8.32 14.77 -0.93
C ALA A 5 -9.80 14.56 -0.55
N ARG A 6 -10.28 13.34 -0.72
CA ARG A 6 -11.65 12.94 -0.38
C ARG A 6 -11.67 12.49 1.07
N LYS A 7 -12.27 13.31 1.95
CA LYS A 7 -12.37 13.04 3.41
C LYS A 7 -12.85 11.61 3.74
N ARG A 8 -13.80 11.06 2.97
CA ARG A 8 -14.34 9.70 3.18
C ARG A 8 -13.31 8.58 3.05
N PHE A 9 -12.19 8.84 2.37
CA PHE A 9 -11.12 7.86 2.14
C PHE A 9 -9.89 8.10 3.03
N GLY A 10 -9.94 9.07 3.97
CA GLY A 10 -8.85 9.29 4.92
C GLY A 10 -7.50 9.65 4.28
N GLN A 11 -7.50 10.19 3.05
CA GLN A 11 -6.31 10.38 2.23
C GLN A 11 -5.33 11.36 2.88
N ASN A 12 -4.15 10.85 3.26
CA ASN A 12 -2.98 11.61 3.67
C ASN A 12 -1.82 11.22 2.76
N PHE A 13 -1.32 12.16 1.95
CA PHE A 13 -0.30 11.86 0.96
C PHE A 13 1.11 12.08 1.51
N LEU A 14 1.97 11.07 1.36
CA LEU A 14 3.40 11.21 1.58
C LEU A 14 3.98 12.25 0.63
N SER A 15 4.72 13.21 1.17
CA SER A 15 5.29 14.32 0.41
C SER A 15 6.78 14.54 0.63
N ASP A 16 7.36 14.07 1.74
CA ASP A 16 8.78 14.20 2.03
C ASP A 16 9.61 13.14 1.27
N PRO A 17 10.43 13.54 0.27
CA PRO A 17 11.23 12.61 -0.52
C PRO A 17 12.25 11.81 0.30
N ASN A 18 12.79 12.39 1.38
CA ASN A 18 13.76 11.70 2.23
C ASN A 18 13.09 10.58 3.02
N ILE A 19 11.87 10.80 3.51
CA ILE A 19 11.10 9.76 4.20
C ILE A 19 10.70 8.67 3.22
N ILE A 20 10.20 9.03 2.03
CA ILE A 20 9.86 8.07 0.99
C ILE A 20 11.09 7.21 0.64
N ARG A 21 12.26 7.82 0.44
CA ARG A 21 13.51 7.11 0.17
C ARG A 21 13.85 6.12 1.28
N LYS A 22 13.81 6.54 2.54
CA LYS A 22 14.08 5.67 3.70
C LYS A 22 13.12 4.50 3.79
N ILE A 23 11.82 4.73 3.53
CA ILE A 23 10.81 3.66 3.48
C ILE A 23 11.18 2.65 2.38
N VAL A 24 11.43 3.12 1.16
CA VAL A 24 11.77 2.23 0.03
C VAL A 24 13.07 1.47 0.27
N ASP A 25 14.10 2.13 0.83
CA ASP A 25 15.37 1.49 1.20
C ASP A 25 15.18 0.41 2.28
N THR A 26 14.25 0.63 3.22
CA THR A 26 13.91 -0.35 4.28
C THR A 26 13.17 -1.55 3.71
N ILE A 27 12.25 -1.33 2.76
CA ILE A 27 11.55 -2.41 2.04
C ILE A 27 12.55 -3.23 1.20
N ALA A 28 13.62 -2.60 0.71
CA ALA A 28 14.67 -3.21 -0.11
C ALA A 28 14.11 -4.05 -1.29
N PRO A 29 13.23 -3.49 -2.14
CA PRO A 29 12.64 -4.22 -3.27
C PRO A 29 13.73 -4.62 -4.27
N GLN A 30 13.64 -5.83 -4.80
CA GLN A 30 14.55 -6.37 -5.81
C GLN A 30 13.82 -6.61 -7.14
N PRO A 31 14.51 -6.48 -8.30
CA PRO A 31 13.91 -6.77 -9.60
C PRO A 31 13.23 -8.13 -9.65
N GLY A 32 12.03 -8.19 -10.25
CA GLY A 32 11.27 -9.43 -10.42
C GLY A 32 10.53 -9.94 -9.17
N GLN A 33 10.62 -9.25 -8.02
CA GLN A 33 9.81 -9.60 -6.86
C GLN A 33 8.33 -9.24 -7.07
N ASN A 34 7.43 -10.10 -6.59
CA ASN A 34 6.00 -9.87 -6.61
C ASN A 34 5.59 -8.92 -5.48
N MET A 35 5.11 -7.73 -5.82
CA MET A 35 4.74 -6.71 -4.84
C MET A 35 3.43 -6.02 -5.21
N VAL A 36 2.64 -5.71 -4.18
CA VAL A 36 1.43 -4.89 -4.29
C VAL A 36 1.47 -3.71 -3.32
N GLU A 37 1.17 -2.52 -3.83
CA GLU A 37 0.94 -1.31 -3.03
C GLU A 37 -0.57 -1.08 -2.82
N ILE A 38 -0.99 -0.98 -1.57
CA ILE A 38 -2.36 -0.61 -1.19
C ILE A 38 -2.44 0.90 -1.05
N GLY A 39 -3.37 1.52 -1.80
CA GLY A 39 -3.60 2.96 -1.74
C GLY A 39 -2.40 3.77 -2.26
N PRO A 40 -2.01 3.62 -3.53
CA PRO A 40 -0.88 4.35 -4.14
C PRO A 40 -1.04 5.88 -4.08
N GLY A 41 -2.29 6.38 -3.96
CA GLY A 41 -2.52 7.81 -3.81
C GLY A 41 -2.05 8.58 -5.05
N LEU A 42 -1.19 9.58 -4.83
CA LEU A 42 -0.54 10.36 -5.90
C LEU A 42 0.68 9.66 -6.52
N GLY A 43 0.99 8.43 -6.09
CA GLY A 43 2.11 7.65 -6.58
C GLY A 43 3.45 7.99 -5.95
N ALA A 44 3.45 8.50 -4.72
CA ALA A 44 4.65 8.94 -4.01
C ALA A 44 5.63 7.78 -3.73
N MET A 45 5.11 6.63 -3.29
CA MET A 45 5.89 5.39 -3.14
C MET A 45 5.89 4.55 -4.42
N THR A 46 4.81 4.58 -5.20
CA THR A 46 4.68 3.84 -6.47
C THR A 46 5.87 4.03 -7.40
N ALA A 47 6.30 5.28 -7.64
CA ALA A 47 7.39 5.57 -8.56
C ALA A 47 8.72 4.90 -8.15
N PRO A 48 9.28 5.17 -6.96
CA PRO A 48 10.56 4.57 -6.55
C PRO A 48 10.48 3.04 -6.33
N LEU A 49 9.32 2.49 -5.96
CA LEU A 49 9.14 1.03 -5.88
C LEU A 49 9.20 0.39 -7.26
N ARG A 50 8.41 0.90 -8.21
CA ARG A 50 8.37 0.42 -9.60
C ARG A 50 9.72 0.54 -10.28
N GLU A 51 10.47 1.61 -10.04
CA GLU A 51 11.83 1.78 -10.58
C GLU A 51 12.77 0.62 -10.21
N ARG A 52 12.64 0.07 -8.99
CA ARG A 52 13.46 -1.06 -8.52
C ARG A 52 12.91 -2.43 -8.92
N LEU A 53 11.59 -2.57 -8.99
CA LEU A 53 10.94 -3.86 -9.28
C LEU A 53 10.85 -4.16 -10.78
N GLY A 54 10.73 -3.12 -11.62
CA GLY A 54 10.39 -3.23 -13.04
C GLY A 54 8.88 -3.20 -13.28
N HIS A 55 8.11 -3.93 -12.47
CA HIS A 55 6.63 -3.98 -12.49
C HIS A 55 6.09 -3.93 -11.04
N LEU A 56 4.92 -3.35 -10.85
CA LEU A 56 4.26 -3.26 -9.54
C LEU A 56 2.74 -3.45 -9.69
N HIS A 57 2.12 -4.15 -8.74
CA HIS A 57 0.66 -4.16 -8.60
C HIS A 57 0.21 -3.03 -7.67
N VAL A 58 -0.96 -2.44 -7.91
CA VAL A 58 -1.56 -1.47 -6.99
C VAL A 58 -3.05 -1.76 -6.80
N VAL A 59 -3.56 -1.54 -5.59
CA VAL A 59 -5.00 -1.58 -5.28
C VAL A 59 -5.47 -0.17 -4.90
N GLU A 60 -6.39 0.40 -5.68
CA GLU A 60 -6.91 1.75 -5.47
C GLU A 60 -8.42 1.79 -5.64
N ILE A 61 -9.10 2.55 -4.78
CA ILE A 61 -10.56 2.70 -4.77
C ILE A 61 -11.01 4.02 -5.43
N ASP A 62 -10.16 5.04 -5.39
CA ASP A 62 -10.48 6.37 -5.92
C ASP A 62 -10.29 6.41 -7.44
N ARG A 63 -11.41 6.44 -8.18
CA ARG A 63 -11.45 6.49 -9.65
C ARG A 63 -10.63 7.62 -10.26
N ASP A 64 -10.54 8.77 -9.60
CA ASP A 64 -9.78 9.91 -10.10
C ASP A 64 -8.26 9.62 -10.01
N LEU A 65 -7.83 8.90 -8.97
CA LEU A 65 -6.43 8.50 -8.81
C LEU A 65 -6.07 7.35 -9.75
N ILE A 66 -6.98 6.40 -9.94
CA ILE A 66 -6.84 5.33 -10.94
C ILE A 66 -6.58 5.92 -12.33
N ALA A 67 -7.42 6.86 -12.77
CA ALA A 67 -7.26 7.51 -14.07
C ALA A 67 -5.88 8.18 -14.21
N ARG A 68 -5.43 8.87 -13.15
CA ARG A 68 -4.11 9.51 -13.13
C ARG A 68 -2.95 8.51 -13.17
N LEU A 69 -3.09 7.35 -12.54
CA LEU A 69 -2.09 6.29 -12.59
C LEU A 69 -2.03 5.67 -14.00
N GLN A 70 -3.18 5.47 -14.64
CA GLN A 70 -3.29 4.98 -16.02
C GLN A 70 -2.70 5.96 -17.04
N GLU A 71 -2.82 7.26 -16.82
CA GLU A 71 -2.17 8.28 -17.66
C GLU A 71 -0.63 8.28 -17.51
N ARG A 72 -0.13 7.88 -16.34
CA ARG A 72 1.29 7.98 -15.99
C ARG A 72 2.09 6.71 -16.28
N TYR A 73 1.46 5.54 -16.20
CA TYR A 73 2.15 4.25 -16.29
C TYR A 73 1.51 3.34 -17.32
N THR A 74 2.36 2.59 -18.02
CA THR A 74 1.94 1.54 -18.94
C THR A 74 1.52 0.26 -18.18
N PRO A 75 0.70 -0.62 -18.76
CA PRO A 75 0.32 -1.90 -18.14
C PRO A 75 1.52 -2.80 -17.80
N GLU A 76 2.62 -2.69 -18.54
CA GLU A 76 3.87 -3.42 -18.31
C GLU A 76 4.64 -2.89 -17.09
N GLN A 77 4.39 -1.64 -16.69
CA GLN A 77 5.02 -1.01 -15.54
C GLN A 77 4.16 -1.12 -14.28
N LEU A 78 2.85 -1.03 -14.43
CA LEU A 78 1.91 -0.95 -13.32
C LEU A 78 0.60 -1.67 -13.66
N THR A 79 0.27 -2.71 -12.90
CA THR A 79 -1.06 -3.33 -12.95
C THR A 79 -1.96 -2.72 -11.88
N ILE A 80 -3.04 -2.07 -12.31
CA ILE A 80 -3.96 -1.35 -11.43
C ILE A 80 -5.21 -2.19 -11.19
N HIS A 81 -5.42 -2.57 -9.93
CA HIS A 81 -6.60 -3.26 -9.45
C HIS A 81 -7.57 -2.24 -8.86
N ALA A 82 -8.59 -1.87 -9.64
CA ALA A 82 -9.62 -0.93 -9.20
C ALA A 82 -10.58 -1.61 -8.21
N GLY A 83 -10.53 -1.24 -6.93
CA GLY A 83 -11.37 -1.86 -5.93
C GLY A 83 -11.07 -1.47 -4.49
N ASP A 84 -11.91 -1.96 -3.59
CA ASP A 84 -11.73 -1.84 -2.15
C ASP A 84 -10.73 -2.90 -1.69
N ALA A 85 -9.63 -2.48 -1.08
CA ALA A 85 -8.59 -3.38 -0.56
C ALA A 85 -9.13 -4.34 0.52
N LEU A 86 -10.19 -3.97 1.25
CA LEU A 86 -10.85 -4.84 2.23
C LEU A 86 -11.64 -5.99 1.59
N LYS A 87 -11.84 -5.95 0.26
CA LYS A 87 -12.57 -6.96 -0.51
C LYS A 87 -11.71 -7.59 -1.60
N PHE A 88 -10.49 -7.11 -1.78
CA PHE A 88 -9.59 -7.60 -2.80
C PHE A 88 -9.06 -8.98 -2.41
N ASP A 89 -9.10 -9.92 -3.35
CA ASP A 89 -8.56 -11.26 -3.17
C ASP A 89 -7.07 -11.25 -3.51
N PHE A 90 -6.23 -11.11 -2.49
CA PHE A 90 -4.78 -11.09 -2.65
C PHE A 90 -4.22 -12.43 -3.12
N ALA A 91 -4.98 -13.53 -3.01
CA ALA A 91 -4.53 -14.81 -3.53
C ALA A 91 -4.40 -14.84 -5.05
N THR A 92 -5.12 -13.95 -5.73
CA THR A 92 -5.04 -13.79 -7.19
C THR A 92 -3.68 -13.28 -7.67
N LEU A 93 -2.86 -12.73 -6.78
CA LEU A 93 -1.51 -12.24 -7.09
C LEU A 93 -0.44 -13.32 -6.97
N GLY A 94 -0.78 -14.52 -6.50
CA GLY A 94 0.15 -15.65 -6.37
C GLY A 94 0.97 -15.62 -5.07
N SER A 95 1.97 -16.52 -5.02
CA SER A 95 2.81 -16.72 -3.85
C SER A 95 3.95 -15.70 -3.74
N ASP A 96 4.63 -15.71 -2.59
CA ASP A 96 5.81 -14.89 -2.32
C ASP A 96 5.53 -13.38 -2.43
N LEU A 97 4.29 -13.01 -2.14
CA LEU A 97 3.77 -11.66 -2.28
C LEU A 97 4.34 -10.76 -1.18
N ARG A 98 4.78 -9.57 -1.56
CA ARG A 98 5.16 -8.49 -0.65
C ARG A 98 4.09 -7.41 -0.68
N ILE A 99 3.63 -6.97 0.49
CA ILE A 99 2.53 -5.99 0.56
C ILE A 99 3.02 -4.71 1.22
N VAL A 100 2.79 -3.58 0.56
CA VAL A 100 3.22 -2.27 1.06
C VAL A 100 2.07 -1.28 1.05
N GLY A 101 2.12 -0.24 1.88
CA GLY A 101 1.09 0.81 1.81
C GLY A 101 1.23 1.87 2.88
N ASN A 102 0.80 3.08 2.54
CA ASN A 102 0.54 4.14 3.50
C ASN A 102 -0.96 4.12 3.83
N LEU A 103 -1.33 3.31 4.82
CA LEU A 103 -2.72 2.96 5.04
C LEU A 103 -3.47 4.08 5.76
N PRO A 104 -4.67 4.45 5.30
CA PRO A 104 -5.49 5.41 6.03
C PRO A 104 -6.02 4.76 7.32
N TYR A 105 -5.98 5.53 8.41
CA TYR A 105 -6.24 5.04 9.78
C TYR A 105 -7.60 4.38 9.96
N ASN A 106 -8.60 4.80 9.18
CA ASN A 106 -9.97 4.31 9.27
C ASN A 106 -10.12 2.86 8.76
N ILE A 107 -9.13 2.33 8.03
CA ILE A 107 -9.15 0.94 7.55
C ILE A 107 -7.99 0.10 8.08
N SER A 108 -7.04 0.66 8.82
CA SER A 108 -5.80 -0.01 9.21
C SER A 108 -6.02 -1.32 9.97
N THR A 109 -6.94 -1.37 10.93
CA THR A 109 -7.24 -2.61 11.66
C THR A 109 -7.91 -3.66 10.77
N PRO A 110 -9.05 -3.39 10.10
CA PRO A 110 -9.69 -4.41 9.28
C PRO A 110 -8.85 -4.89 8.11
N ILE A 111 -8.00 -4.04 7.51
CA ILE A 111 -7.11 -4.49 6.41
C ILE A 111 -6.05 -5.46 6.92
N LEU A 112 -5.48 -5.25 8.12
CA LEU A 112 -4.50 -6.19 8.67
C LEU A 112 -5.11 -7.57 8.94
N PHE A 113 -6.34 -7.63 9.46
CA PHE A 113 -7.06 -8.90 9.64
C PHE A 113 -7.40 -9.56 8.31
N HIS A 114 -7.83 -8.78 7.31
CA HIS A 114 -8.06 -9.30 5.97
C HIS A 114 -6.79 -9.91 5.37
N LEU A 115 -5.66 -9.19 5.47
CA LEU A 115 -4.36 -9.63 4.98
C LEU A 115 -3.82 -10.86 5.72
N ALA A 116 -4.13 -11.02 7.01
CA ALA A 116 -3.77 -12.21 7.78
C ALA A 116 -4.39 -13.49 7.19
N GLY A 117 -5.55 -13.39 6.53
CA GLY A 117 -6.17 -14.50 5.80
C GLY A 117 -5.33 -15.02 4.62
N PHE A 118 -4.35 -14.24 4.15
CA PHE A 118 -3.46 -14.58 3.04
C PHE A 118 -2.03 -14.89 3.50
N ALA A 119 -1.79 -15.06 4.81
CA ALA A 119 -0.44 -15.18 5.38
C ALA A 119 0.42 -16.27 4.73
N ALA A 120 -0.17 -17.39 4.27
CA ALA A 120 0.55 -18.46 3.60
C ALA A 120 1.21 -18.05 2.26
N GLN A 121 0.74 -16.96 1.64
CA GLN A 121 1.22 -16.48 0.34
C GLN A 121 2.09 -15.23 0.47
N VAL A 122 2.10 -14.60 1.64
CA VAL A 122 2.77 -13.32 1.88
C VAL A 122 4.13 -13.55 2.51
N ARG A 123 5.17 -13.02 1.87
CA ARG A 123 6.53 -13.01 2.40
C ARG A 123 6.68 -12.00 3.53
N ASP A 124 6.29 -10.76 3.28
CA ASP A 124 6.39 -9.67 4.23
C ASP A 124 5.37 -8.57 3.93
N MET A 125 5.08 -7.77 4.95
CA MET A 125 4.20 -6.61 4.86
C MET A 125 4.89 -5.39 5.47
N SER A 126 4.87 -4.25 4.78
CA SER A 126 5.48 -3.00 5.24
C SER A 126 4.49 -1.84 5.13
N PHE A 127 3.99 -1.38 6.28
CA PHE A 127 2.97 -0.33 6.34
C PHE A 127 3.42 0.90 7.11
N MET A 128 3.02 2.08 6.62
CA MET A 128 2.98 3.28 7.45
C MET A 128 1.60 3.37 8.11
N LEU A 129 1.60 3.53 9.42
CA LEU A 129 0.42 3.61 10.27
C LEU A 129 0.55 4.79 11.24
N GLN A 130 -0.58 5.25 11.80
CA GLN A 130 -0.55 6.21 12.89
C GLN A 130 0.09 5.57 14.14
N LYS A 131 0.90 6.36 14.85
CA LYS A 131 1.63 5.92 16.05
C LYS A 131 0.71 5.24 17.07
N GLU A 132 -0.47 5.82 17.35
CA GLU A 132 -1.43 5.25 18.30
C GLU A 132 -1.95 3.85 17.90
N VAL A 133 -2.11 3.60 16.59
CA VAL A 133 -2.53 2.31 16.06
C VAL A 133 -1.41 1.29 16.29
N VAL A 134 -0.17 1.66 15.98
CA VAL A 134 1.01 0.81 16.21
C VAL A 134 1.15 0.50 17.70
N MET A 135 1.05 1.50 18.58
CA MET A 135 1.16 1.31 20.02
C MET A 135 0.12 0.32 20.55
N ARG A 136 -1.12 0.37 20.06
CA ARG A 136 -2.17 -0.60 20.41
C ARG A 136 -1.88 -2.01 19.88
N MET A 137 -1.28 -2.12 18.69
CA MET A 137 -0.95 -3.42 18.10
C MET A 137 0.20 -4.13 18.82
N VAL A 138 1.16 -3.38 19.38
CA VAL A 138 2.31 -3.95 20.11
C VAL A 138 2.11 -3.95 21.62
N ALA A 139 0.94 -3.53 22.11
CA ALA A 139 0.62 -3.52 23.53
C ALA A 139 0.52 -4.94 24.08
N ASP A 140 1.00 -5.14 25.31
CA ASP A 140 0.84 -6.41 26.00
C ASP A 140 -0.65 -6.67 26.32
N PRO A 141 -1.08 -7.93 26.36
CA PRO A 141 -2.45 -8.26 26.78
C PRO A 141 -2.74 -7.66 28.17
N GLY A 142 -3.72 -6.73 28.23
CA GLY A 142 -4.15 -6.11 29.49
C GLY A 142 -3.44 -4.80 29.87
N SER A 143 -2.52 -4.27 29.06
CA SER A 143 -2.04 -2.90 29.22
C SER A 143 -3.02 -1.93 28.58
N GLY A 144 -4.05 -1.55 29.33
CA GLY A 144 -5.00 -0.51 28.93
C GLY A 144 -4.49 0.88 29.28
N ASP A 145 -4.69 1.82 28.37
CA ASP A 145 -5.35 3.07 28.74
C ASP A 145 -6.87 2.81 28.79
#